data_AF-A0A970A1S3-F1
#
_entry.id   AF-A0A970A1S3-F1
#
_cell.length_a   1.000
_cell.length_b   1.000
_cell.length_c   1.000
_cell.angle_alpha   90.00
_cell.angle_beta   90.00
_cell.angle_gamma   90.00
#
_symmetry.space_group_name_H-M   'P 1'
#
loop_
_entity.id
_entity.type
_entity.pdbx_description
1 polymer ?
#
loop_
_entity_poly.entity_id
_entity_poly.type
_entity_poly.pdbx_seq_one_letter_code
_entity_poly.pdbx_strand_id
1 'polypeptide(L)'
;MSVELIKKPINLYQVIDEQQKEELMETGIIVPDSKPDVLDVLAVDSNVVVKTREKTGRVMEIGGELCYQVIYRADNQEQSIEAINVNAPWSVSCNYPASEEDIYTIVRSTAEHTNIDIVNGRKLSAKTVMKLNIKYLMMQSIEAGENVQGENVYQRAEQQDIAMIEDIGESNINLSEFLELPPGKPVIEEIMYCNAMLKEPRISENETLESILDLNILYRPENDSTQIENVHFELPVSKNLEVDKYYTNVSANSEIKSVNVKPDEDLDGLLTRIRVDCEICVEYILYSRDNVNLVNDAYALDYDFELEKKPVVVSVDEQDITENIQVNANLPLDCGGDTLEDIVNVCVKPRLLSAENDGTGIEINGCLDVFVLYGTGLDMRILRGANQEVQFTHRLALPEANAAYNNDVQLIVNNSSFDILSDNELGIKVDVLIRAHISKKEEISIVTGVKGIKPIDKKENPPILIYYTQDGDTLWSIARKYRVSIQRIMDDNAMTEEIEPEAGQKIFLIG
;
A
#
# COMPACT_ATOMS: atom_id res chain seq x y z
N MET A 1 8.53 -45.29 -22.19
CA MET A 1 8.52 -43.83 -22.55
C MET A 1 9.72 -43.17 -21.89
N SER A 2 10.33 -42.14 -22.50
CA SER A 2 11.39 -41.36 -21.83
C SER A 2 10.83 -40.60 -20.62
N VAL A 3 11.69 -40.33 -19.63
CA VAL A 3 11.35 -39.53 -18.45
C VAL A 3 11.03 -38.10 -18.86
N GLU A 4 9.93 -37.53 -18.36
CA GLU A 4 9.45 -36.19 -18.67
C GLU A 4 9.01 -35.46 -17.39
N LEU A 5 9.31 -34.17 -17.27
CA LEU A 5 8.87 -33.34 -16.15
C LEU A 5 7.63 -32.54 -16.56
N ILE A 6 6.52 -32.77 -15.88
CA ILE A 6 5.32 -31.95 -15.95
C ILE A 6 5.51 -30.75 -15.04
N LYS A 7 5.27 -29.56 -15.58
CA LYS A 7 5.49 -28.30 -14.90
C LYS A 7 4.18 -27.53 -14.76
N LYS A 8 4.11 -26.74 -13.69
CA LYS A 8 3.07 -25.74 -13.44
C LYS A 8 3.76 -24.38 -13.25
N PRO A 9 3.26 -23.30 -13.87
CA PRO A 9 3.78 -21.97 -13.62
C PRO A 9 3.45 -21.52 -12.19
N ILE A 10 4.44 -20.94 -11.52
CA ILE A 10 4.29 -20.24 -10.24
C ILE A 10 4.61 -18.78 -10.49
N ASN A 11 3.62 -17.91 -10.36
CA ASN A 11 3.75 -16.47 -10.58
C ASN A 11 4.08 -15.78 -9.26
N LEU A 12 5.20 -15.06 -9.24
CA LEU A 12 5.75 -14.44 -8.04
C LEU A 12 6.11 -12.98 -8.33
N TYR A 13 6.25 -12.20 -7.26
CA TYR A 13 6.94 -10.92 -7.32
C TYR A 13 8.14 -10.86 -6.40
N GLN A 14 9.08 -10.02 -6.78
CA GLN A 14 10.19 -9.62 -5.93
C GLN A 14 10.33 -8.11 -5.94
N VAL A 15 10.47 -7.53 -4.75
CA VAL A 15 10.97 -6.16 -4.62
C VAL A 15 12.44 -6.21 -5.03
N ILE A 16 12.76 -5.63 -6.18
CA ILE A 16 14.11 -5.68 -6.75
C ILE A 16 14.92 -4.43 -6.43
N ASP A 17 14.23 -3.33 -6.11
CA ASP A 17 14.85 -2.07 -5.70
C ASP A 17 13.80 -1.21 -4.97
N GLU A 18 14.27 -0.45 -3.99
CA GLU A 18 13.48 0.49 -3.20
C GLU A 18 14.28 1.77 -3.03
N GLN A 19 13.68 2.89 -3.42
CA GLN A 19 14.34 4.19 -3.44
C GLN A 19 13.49 5.20 -2.68
N GLN A 20 14.16 5.99 -1.84
CA GLN A 20 13.59 7.17 -1.19
C GLN A 20 14.19 8.42 -1.82
N LYS A 21 13.35 9.40 -2.14
CA LYS A 21 13.75 10.72 -2.64
C LYS A 21 13.11 11.79 -1.77
N GLU A 22 13.90 12.77 -1.40
CA GLU A 22 13.46 13.98 -0.70
C GLU A 22 13.93 15.18 -1.51
N GLU A 23 12.99 16.02 -1.93
CA GLU A 23 13.25 17.18 -2.78
C GLU A 23 12.62 18.43 -2.16
N LEU A 24 13.38 19.51 -2.09
CA LEU A 24 12.87 20.82 -1.69
C LEU A 24 12.31 21.54 -2.92
N MET A 25 11.00 21.71 -2.96
CA MET A 25 10.29 22.39 -4.04
C MET A 25 10.00 23.84 -3.65
N GLU A 26 10.53 24.79 -4.41
CA GLU A 26 10.22 26.22 -4.26
C GLU A 26 9.21 26.66 -5.32
N THR A 27 7.99 27.01 -4.89
CA THR A 27 6.90 27.42 -5.77
C THR A 27 6.54 28.89 -5.53
N GLY A 28 6.61 29.71 -6.58
CA GLY A 28 6.08 31.06 -6.53
C GLY A 28 4.57 31.07 -6.72
N ILE A 29 3.82 31.52 -5.71
CA ILE A 29 2.36 31.66 -5.76
C ILE A 29 2.03 33.13 -6.04
N ILE A 30 1.26 33.38 -7.10
CA ILE A 30 0.83 34.73 -7.49
C ILE A 30 -0.60 34.93 -6.99
N VAL A 31 -0.85 36.03 -6.29
CA VAL A 31 -2.19 36.40 -5.85
C VAL A 31 -3.02 36.80 -7.09
N PRO A 32 -4.22 36.23 -7.31
CA PRO A 32 -5.06 36.59 -8.46
C PRO A 32 -5.46 38.07 -8.48
N ASP A 33 -5.62 38.67 -9.65
CA ASP A 33 -6.02 40.10 -9.81
C ASP A 33 -7.39 40.43 -9.23
N SER A 34 -8.25 39.42 -9.06
CA SER A 34 -9.53 39.55 -8.37
C SER A 34 -9.42 39.64 -6.85
N LYS A 35 -8.28 39.28 -6.26
CA LYS A 35 -8.09 39.21 -4.80
C LYS A 35 -7.23 40.36 -4.26
N PRO A 36 -7.45 40.84 -3.02
CA PRO A 36 -6.64 41.88 -2.41
C PRO A 36 -5.18 41.46 -2.15
N ASP A 37 -4.35 42.41 -1.72
CA ASP A 37 -2.97 42.13 -1.32
C ASP A 37 -2.93 41.32 -0.02
N VAL A 38 -1.90 40.50 0.15
CA VAL A 38 -1.70 39.66 1.35
C VAL A 38 -1.09 40.47 2.48
N LEU A 39 -1.77 40.51 3.64
CA LEU A 39 -1.25 41.06 4.89
C LEU A 39 -0.51 39.99 5.71
N ASP A 40 -1.14 38.84 5.91
CA ASP A 40 -0.63 37.74 6.74
C ASP A 40 -1.15 36.39 6.24
N VAL A 41 -0.34 35.33 6.36
CA VAL A 41 -0.73 33.96 6.00
C VAL A 41 -1.20 33.26 7.26
N LEU A 42 -2.48 32.87 7.29
CA LEU A 42 -3.09 32.28 8.47
C LEU A 42 -2.77 30.79 8.57
N ALA A 43 -2.88 30.08 7.45
CA ALA A 43 -2.54 28.67 7.38
C ALA A 43 -2.34 28.22 5.93
N VAL A 44 -1.59 27.14 5.76
CA VAL A 44 -1.37 26.49 4.47
C VAL A 44 -1.68 25.00 4.59
N ASP A 45 -2.35 24.46 3.58
CA ASP A 45 -2.48 23.04 3.39
C ASP A 45 -1.86 22.65 2.05
N SER A 46 -1.09 21.56 2.05
CA SER A 46 -0.36 21.09 0.87
C SER A 46 -0.49 19.59 0.69
N ASN A 47 -0.75 19.15 -0.54
CA ASN A 47 -0.74 17.74 -0.91
C ASN A 47 0.21 17.52 -2.10
N VAL A 48 0.91 16.39 -2.09
CA VAL A 48 1.66 15.90 -3.25
C VAL A 48 0.82 14.83 -3.93
N VAL A 49 0.67 14.92 -5.24
CA VAL A 49 -0.06 13.92 -6.03
C VAL A 49 0.82 13.42 -7.16
N VAL A 50 1.03 12.11 -7.24
CA VAL A 50 1.69 11.46 -8.37
C VAL A 50 0.69 11.30 -9.52
N LYS A 51 0.99 11.84 -10.70
CA LYS A 51 0.15 11.75 -11.92
C LYS A 51 0.72 10.81 -12.97
N THR A 52 2.04 10.75 -13.15
CA THR A 52 2.66 9.98 -14.22
C THR A 52 3.91 9.22 -13.74
N ARG A 53 4.15 8.07 -14.39
CA ARG A 53 5.32 7.21 -14.20
C ARG A 53 5.82 6.78 -15.58
N GLU A 54 6.79 7.51 -16.12
CA GLU A 54 7.26 7.32 -17.49
C GLU A 54 8.68 6.75 -17.54
N LYS A 55 8.82 5.52 -18.05
CA LYS A 55 10.11 4.87 -18.22
C LYS A 55 10.77 5.28 -19.55
N THR A 56 11.97 5.85 -19.47
CA THR A 56 12.84 6.07 -20.63
C THR A 56 14.19 5.39 -20.42
N GLY A 57 14.36 4.20 -21.01
CA GLY A 57 15.59 3.40 -20.86
C GLY A 57 15.82 2.95 -19.43
N ARG A 58 16.81 3.55 -18.75
CA ARG A 58 17.23 3.24 -17.37
C ARG A 58 16.81 4.34 -16.38
N VAL A 59 15.92 5.23 -16.79
CA VAL A 59 15.40 6.32 -15.96
C VAL A 59 13.88 6.18 -15.88
N MET A 60 13.33 6.34 -14.67
CA MET A 60 11.91 6.54 -14.41
C MET A 60 11.68 8.01 -14.12
N GLU A 61 10.89 8.68 -14.95
CA GLU A 61 10.42 10.03 -14.68
C GLU A 61 9.09 9.94 -13.94
N ILE A 62 9.05 10.45 -12.71
CA ILE A 62 7.84 10.51 -11.90
C ILE A 62 7.37 11.96 -11.90
N GLY A 63 6.17 12.20 -12.44
CA GLY A 63 5.57 13.52 -12.55
C GLY A 63 4.29 13.66 -11.74
N GLY A 64 3.98 14.88 -11.32
CA GLY A 64 2.81 15.12 -10.49
C GLY A 64 2.51 16.59 -10.24
N GLU A 65 1.62 16.84 -9.28
CA GLU A 65 1.23 18.18 -8.85
C GLU A 65 1.42 18.34 -7.33
N LEU A 66 1.89 19.52 -6.93
CA LEU A 66 1.89 20.02 -5.57
C LEU A 66 0.71 20.99 -5.43
N CYS A 67 -0.32 20.56 -4.73
CA CYS A 67 -1.54 21.33 -4.54
C CYS A 67 -1.44 22.13 -3.25
N TYR A 68 -1.47 23.46 -3.35
CA TYR A 68 -1.46 24.39 -2.23
C TYR A 68 -2.84 25.02 -2.04
N GLN A 69 -3.35 25.03 -0.81
CA GLN A 69 -4.50 25.81 -0.40
C GLN A 69 -4.05 26.75 0.74
N VAL A 70 -3.89 28.03 0.41
CA VAL A 70 -3.39 29.06 1.34
C VAL A 70 -4.57 29.91 1.81
N ILE A 71 -4.83 29.94 3.11
CA ILE A 71 -5.77 30.89 3.72
C ILE A 71 -4.96 32.07 4.28
N TYR A 72 -5.34 33.28 3.89
CA TYR A 72 -4.61 34.49 4.24
C TYR A 72 -5.58 35.63 4.61
N ARG A 73 -5.04 36.63 5.32
CA ARG A 73 -5.74 37.87 5.64
C ARG A 73 -5.37 38.94 4.63
N ALA A 74 -6.36 39.61 4.06
CA ALA A 74 -6.17 40.69 3.11
C ALA A 74 -5.66 41.99 3.78
N ASP A 75 -4.79 42.72 3.07
CA ASP A 75 -4.38 44.09 3.39
C ASP A 75 -5.40 45.09 2.83
N ASN A 76 -6.62 45.04 3.36
CA ASN A 76 -7.71 45.96 3.05
C ASN A 76 -8.35 46.48 4.36
N GLN A 77 -9.33 47.39 4.25
CA GLN A 77 -9.95 48.01 5.43
C GLN A 77 -10.71 47.01 6.30
N GLU A 78 -11.28 45.97 5.68
CA GLU A 78 -12.08 44.94 6.35
C GLU A 78 -11.22 43.81 6.93
N GLN A 79 -9.96 43.73 6.52
CA GLN A 79 -9.07 42.59 6.77
C GLN A 79 -9.74 41.25 6.48
N SER A 80 -10.43 41.17 5.35
CA SER A 80 -11.19 39.99 4.93
C SER A 80 -10.29 38.76 4.83
N ILE A 81 -10.87 37.59 5.08
CA ILE A 81 -10.15 36.32 4.90
C ILE A 81 -10.32 35.87 3.47
N GLU A 82 -9.22 35.45 2.86
CA GLU A 82 -9.13 35.05 1.47
C GLU A 82 -8.41 33.73 1.32
N ALA A 83 -8.63 33.05 0.20
CA ALA A 83 -7.93 31.82 -0.15
C ALA A 83 -7.22 31.88 -1.51
N ILE A 84 -6.10 31.18 -1.65
CA ILE A 84 -5.39 30.97 -2.91
C ILE A 84 -5.15 29.47 -3.08
N ASN A 85 -5.72 28.91 -4.14
CA ASN A 85 -5.59 27.50 -4.48
C ASN A 85 -4.74 27.37 -5.75
N VAL A 86 -3.59 26.71 -5.67
CA VAL A 86 -2.62 26.61 -6.78
C VAL A 86 -2.08 25.19 -6.87
N ASN A 87 -2.07 24.65 -8.09
CA ASN A 87 -1.39 23.40 -8.40
C ASN A 87 -0.08 23.71 -9.13
N ALA A 88 1.04 23.25 -8.58
CA ALA A 88 2.36 23.43 -9.15
C ALA A 88 2.86 22.09 -9.71
N PRO A 89 3.16 21.97 -11.01
CA PRO A 89 3.69 20.72 -11.55
C PRO A 89 5.11 20.46 -11.04
N TRP A 90 5.44 19.20 -10.81
CA TRP A 90 6.79 18.76 -10.44
C TRP A 90 7.16 17.49 -11.21
N SER A 91 8.46 17.23 -11.31
CA SER A 91 9.01 16.03 -11.94
C SER A 91 10.32 15.63 -11.27
N VAL A 92 10.49 14.35 -10.98
CA VAL A 92 11.69 13.78 -10.36
C VAL A 92 12.14 12.55 -11.13
N SER A 93 13.39 12.55 -11.57
CA SER A 93 14.02 11.41 -12.24
C SER A 93 14.64 10.44 -11.23
N CYS A 94 14.36 9.16 -11.40
CA CYS A 94 14.89 8.07 -10.58
C CYS A 94 15.56 7.00 -11.44
N ASN A 95 16.48 6.24 -10.86
CA ASN A 95 17.12 5.15 -11.57
C ASN A 95 16.12 4.00 -11.74
N TYR A 96 15.99 3.47 -12.94
CA TYR A 96 15.15 2.30 -13.20
C TYR A 96 16.00 1.03 -13.26
N PRO A 97 15.65 -0.04 -12.51
CA PRO A 97 16.41 -1.29 -12.48
C PRO A 97 16.62 -1.92 -13.86
N ALA A 98 17.74 -2.64 -14.03
CA ALA A 98 18.03 -3.36 -15.27
C ALA A 98 17.35 -4.72 -15.18
N SER A 99 16.16 -4.82 -15.74
CA SER A 99 15.48 -6.08 -15.94
C SER A 99 14.95 -6.16 -17.35
N GLU A 100 14.97 -7.38 -17.89
CA GLU A 100 14.25 -7.73 -19.11
C GLU A 100 12.80 -8.15 -18.80
N GLU A 101 12.48 -8.42 -17.52
CA GLU A 101 11.15 -8.77 -17.05
C GLU A 101 10.27 -7.55 -16.77
N ASP A 102 8.96 -7.80 -16.66
CA ASP A 102 7.97 -6.78 -16.34
C ASP A 102 8.15 -6.30 -14.91
N ILE A 103 8.28 -4.98 -14.76
CA ILE A 103 8.42 -4.32 -13.45
C ILE A 103 7.25 -3.37 -13.26
N TYR A 104 6.49 -3.59 -12.20
CA TYR A 104 5.51 -2.65 -11.71
C TYR A 104 6.16 -1.65 -10.75
N THR A 105 5.74 -0.39 -10.81
CA THR A 105 6.34 0.70 -10.02
C THR A 105 5.29 1.33 -9.12
N ILE A 106 5.43 1.10 -7.82
CA ILE A 106 4.60 1.73 -6.79
C ILE A 106 5.31 3.00 -6.34
N VAL A 107 4.57 4.11 -6.27
CA VAL A 107 5.08 5.40 -5.78
C VAL A 107 4.15 5.91 -4.70
N ARG A 108 4.67 6.08 -3.49
CA ARG A 108 4.00 6.80 -2.40
C ARG A 108 4.60 8.19 -2.29
N SER A 109 3.77 9.20 -2.13
CA SER A 109 4.20 10.59 -2.04
C SER A 109 3.62 11.30 -0.83
N THR A 110 4.38 12.25 -0.28
CA THR A 110 3.94 13.02 0.89
C THR A 110 4.60 14.40 0.90
N ALA A 111 3.85 15.44 1.29
CA ALA A 111 4.42 16.73 1.69
C ALA A 111 4.80 16.62 3.17
N GLU A 112 6.08 16.67 3.52
CA GLU A 112 6.52 16.55 4.91
C GLU A 112 6.43 17.86 5.67
N HIS A 113 6.73 18.97 4.99
CA HIS A 113 6.69 20.30 5.58
C HIS A 113 6.50 21.33 4.49
N THR A 114 5.63 22.31 4.74
CA THR A 114 5.37 23.44 3.84
C THR A 114 5.45 24.75 4.61
N ASN A 115 6.32 25.65 4.17
CA ASN A 115 6.37 27.01 4.68
C ASN A 115 6.03 28.02 3.57
N ILE A 116 5.29 29.06 3.93
CA ILE A 116 4.94 30.16 3.01
C ILE A 116 5.59 31.45 3.48
N ASP A 117 6.44 32.03 2.64
CA ASP A 117 7.01 33.36 2.85
C ASP A 117 6.29 34.41 1.98
N ILE A 118 5.88 35.54 2.56
CA ILE A 118 5.33 36.68 1.80
C ILE A 118 6.49 37.43 1.14
N VAL A 119 6.60 37.35 -0.19
CA VAL A 119 7.63 38.10 -0.95
C VAL A 119 7.22 39.56 -1.10
N ASN A 120 5.95 39.79 -1.42
CA ASN A 120 5.25 41.06 -1.36
C ASN A 120 3.73 40.79 -1.33
N GLY A 121 2.89 41.84 -1.25
CA GLY A 121 1.43 41.70 -1.18
C GLY A 121 0.79 40.91 -2.34
N ARG A 122 1.48 40.71 -3.48
CA ARG A 122 0.98 40.02 -4.68
C ARG A 122 1.69 38.70 -4.97
N LYS A 123 2.69 38.33 -4.17
CA LYS A 123 3.53 37.14 -4.43
C LYS A 123 3.95 36.47 -3.12
N LEU A 124 3.66 35.18 -3.03
CA LEU A 124 4.12 34.29 -1.97
C LEU A 124 5.17 33.31 -2.52
N SER A 125 5.99 32.77 -1.64
CA SER A 125 6.96 31.72 -1.93
C SER A 125 6.68 30.53 -1.04
N ALA A 126 6.18 29.45 -1.61
CA ALA A 126 6.01 28.18 -0.93
C ALA A 126 7.28 27.35 -1.01
N LYS A 127 7.75 26.84 0.12
CA LYS A 127 8.87 25.89 0.22
C LYS A 127 8.36 24.60 0.83
N THR A 128 8.34 23.55 0.03
CA THR A 128 7.77 22.25 0.42
C THR A 128 8.81 21.16 0.33
N VAL A 129 8.99 20.41 1.41
CA VAL A 129 9.79 19.17 1.40
C VAL A 129 8.87 18.05 0.91
N MET A 130 9.11 17.59 -0.31
CA MET A 130 8.39 16.47 -0.91
C MET A 130 9.19 15.19 -0.72
N LYS A 131 8.55 14.15 -0.20
CA LYS A 131 9.13 12.81 -0.08
C LYS A 131 8.42 11.82 -1.00
N LEU A 132 9.20 11.02 -1.72
CA LEU A 132 8.74 9.93 -2.56
C LEU A 132 9.38 8.61 -2.07
N ASN A 133 8.57 7.59 -1.87
CA ASN A 133 9.01 6.22 -1.67
C ASN A 133 8.61 5.39 -2.89
N ILE A 134 9.61 4.82 -3.56
CA ILE A 134 9.46 4.17 -4.87
C ILE A 134 9.87 2.72 -4.72
N LYS A 135 8.94 1.80 -5.00
CA LYS A 135 9.18 0.35 -4.98
C LYS A 135 9.05 -0.22 -6.40
N TYR A 136 10.07 -0.96 -6.82
CA TYR A 136 10.08 -1.67 -8.09
C TYR A 136 9.82 -3.16 -7.86
N LEU A 137 8.68 -3.64 -8.36
CA LEU A 137 8.23 -5.03 -8.22
C LEU A 137 8.45 -5.76 -9.55
N MET A 138 9.43 -6.66 -9.59
CA MET A 138 9.61 -7.56 -10.72
C MET A 138 8.60 -8.69 -10.63
N MET A 139 7.87 -8.94 -11.71
CA MET A 139 7.01 -10.10 -11.86
C MET A 139 7.75 -11.18 -12.62
N GLN A 140 7.85 -12.37 -12.01
CA GLN A 140 8.48 -13.53 -12.62
C GLN A 140 7.53 -14.73 -12.60
N SER A 141 7.57 -15.54 -13.65
CA SER A 141 6.87 -16.83 -13.70
C SER A 141 7.88 -17.96 -13.76
N ILE A 142 7.78 -18.91 -12.83
CA ILE A 142 8.72 -20.03 -12.70
C ILE A 142 7.97 -21.32 -12.99
N GLU A 143 8.43 -22.04 -14.02
CA GLU A 143 7.95 -23.36 -14.36
C GLU A 143 8.45 -24.42 -13.36
N ALA A 144 7.61 -24.70 -12.36
CA ALA A 144 7.91 -25.59 -11.25
C ALA A 144 7.44 -27.03 -11.54
N GLY A 145 8.29 -28.01 -11.24
CA GLY A 145 8.01 -29.42 -11.45
C GLY A 145 6.92 -29.95 -10.52
N GLU A 146 5.76 -30.30 -11.08
CA GLU A 146 4.62 -30.86 -10.35
C GLU A 146 4.66 -32.39 -10.31
N ASN A 147 5.13 -33.01 -11.40
CA ASN A 147 5.26 -34.47 -11.47
C ASN A 147 6.31 -34.88 -12.51
N VAL A 148 6.97 -36.02 -12.28
CA VAL A 148 7.87 -36.67 -13.24
C VAL A 148 7.16 -37.89 -13.83
N GLN A 149 6.80 -37.80 -15.10
CA GLN A 149 6.19 -38.89 -15.83
C GLN A 149 7.24 -39.79 -16.48
N GLY A 150 6.94 -41.08 -16.54
CA GLY A 150 7.73 -42.07 -17.25
C GLY A 150 7.43 -43.47 -16.76
N GLU A 151 7.90 -44.45 -17.53
CA GLU A 151 7.74 -45.84 -17.16
C GLU A 151 8.74 -46.20 -16.06
N ASN A 152 8.28 -46.87 -15.00
CA ASN A 152 9.10 -47.23 -13.84
C ASN A 152 9.81 -46.02 -13.20
N VAL A 153 9.16 -44.85 -13.23
CA VAL A 153 9.57 -43.63 -12.53
C VAL A 153 8.88 -43.57 -11.17
N TYR A 154 9.65 -43.21 -10.15
CA TYR A 154 9.19 -42.97 -8.79
C TYR A 154 9.60 -41.56 -8.38
N GLN A 155 8.75 -40.87 -7.64
CA GLN A 155 8.99 -39.49 -7.20
C GLN A 155 8.59 -39.26 -5.74
N ARG A 156 9.18 -38.23 -5.14
CA ARG A 156 8.71 -37.56 -3.93
C ARG A 156 8.31 -36.14 -4.28
N ALA A 157 7.15 -35.76 -3.79
CA ALA A 157 6.64 -34.41 -3.88
C ALA A 157 6.17 -33.97 -2.50
N GLU A 158 6.30 -32.68 -2.22
CA GLU A 158 5.88 -32.04 -0.98
C GLU A 158 4.87 -30.94 -1.29
N GLN A 159 3.86 -30.83 -0.44
CA GLN A 159 2.92 -29.73 -0.48
C GLN A 159 3.57 -28.47 0.10
N GLN A 160 3.46 -27.38 -0.63
CA GLN A 160 3.96 -26.06 -0.26
C GLN A 160 2.82 -25.06 -0.39
N ASP A 161 2.59 -24.26 0.66
CA ASP A 161 1.64 -23.15 0.59
C ASP A 161 2.36 -21.92 0.04
N ILE A 162 1.99 -21.51 -1.17
CA ILE A 162 2.62 -20.38 -1.86
C ILE A 162 1.54 -19.37 -2.22
N ALA A 163 1.76 -18.11 -1.86
CA ALA A 163 0.96 -16.99 -2.34
C ALA A 163 1.46 -16.62 -3.74
N MET A 164 0.66 -16.91 -4.76
CA MET A 164 0.94 -16.55 -6.15
C MET A 164 0.29 -15.22 -6.47
N ILE A 165 0.96 -14.39 -7.26
CA ILE A 165 0.31 -13.21 -7.83
C ILE A 165 -0.51 -13.62 -9.03
N GLU A 166 -1.75 -13.17 -9.03
CA GLU A 166 -2.66 -13.29 -10.14
C GLU A 166 -2.62 -12.04 -11.00
N ASP A 167 -2.66 -10.86 -10.38
CA ASP A 167 -2.59 -9.59 -11.08
C ASP A 167 -2.07 -8.47 -10.18
N ILE A 168 -1.54 -7.43 -10.81
CA ILE A 168 -1.23 -6.15 -10.18
C ILE A 168 -1.54 -5.04 -11.16
N GLY A 169 -2.25 -4.03 -10.69
CA GLY A 169 -2.79 -3.03 -11.57
C GLY A 169 -3.28 -1.80 -10.85
N GLU A 170 -3.80 -0.88 -11.65
CA GLU A 170 -4.50 0.29 -11.15
C GLU A 170 -5.84 0.49 -11.85
N SER A 171 -6.80 1.04 -11.13
CA SER A 171 -8.13 1.38 -11.63
C SER A 171 -8.50 2.79 -11.20
N ASN A 172 -8.99 3.59 -12.13
CA ASN A 172 -9.41 4.96 -11.87
C ASN A 172 -10.92 5.06 -11.69
N ILE A 173 -11.32 5.83 -10.67
CA ILE A 173 -12.69 6.13 -10.33
C ILE A 173 -12.88 7.64 -10.50
N ASN A 174 -13.83 8.01 -11.36
CA ASN A 174 -14.22 9.40 -11.55
C ASN A 174 -15.60 9.60 -10.93
N LEU A 175 -15.70 10.51 -9.98
CA LEU A 175 -16.93 10.87 -9.27
C LEU A 175 -17.31 12.30 -9.66
N SER A 176 -18.58 12.51 -9.99
CA SER A 176 -19.15 13.83 -10.28
C SER A 176 -20.51 13.94 -9.59
N GLU A 177 -20.57 14.68 -8.48
CA GLU A 177 -21.76 14.76 -7.63
C GLU A 177 -22.16 16.21 -7.35
N PHE A 178 -23.45 16.40 -7.01
CA PHE A 178 -23.98 17.68 -6.54
C PHE A 178 -24.44 17.52 -5.09
N LEU A 179 -23.86 18.32 -4.21
CA LEU A 179 -24.13 18.30 -2.77
C LEU A 179 -24.99 19.50 -2.39
N GLU A 180 -26.14 19.26 -1.78
CA GLU A 180 -27.00 20.35 -1.26
C GLU A 180 -26.50 20.82 0.10
N LEU A 181 -26.47 22.13 0.32
CA LEU A 181 -26.16 22.67 1.64
C LEU A 181 -27.21 22.24 2.67
N PRO A 182 -26.79 21.95 3.91
CA PRO A 182 -27.72 21.70 5.00
C PRO A 182 -28.71 22.88 5.22
N PRO A 183 -29.95 22.61 5.65
CA PRO A 183 -30.93 23.66 5.88
C PRO A 183 -30.44 24.74 6.84
N GLY A 184 -30.61 26.01 6.46
CA GLY A 184 -30.21 27.17 7.27
C GLY A 184 -28.80 27.68 7.01
N LYS A 185 -27.99 26.97 6.21
CA LYS A 185 -26.71 27.48 5.73
C LYS A 185 -26.91 28.60 4.68
N PRO A 186 -26.11 29.68 4.72
CA PRO A 186 -26.21 30.78 3.77
C PRO A 186 -25.72 30.38 2.37
N VAL A 187 -26.16 31.16 1.36
CA VAL A 187 -25.76 31.03 -0.06
C VAL A 187 -24.24 31.18 -0.19
N ILE A 188 -23.63 30.38 -1.07
CA ILE A 188 -22.18 30.39 -1.29
C ILE A 188 -21.80 31.53 -2.24
N GLU A 189 -20.86 32.38 -1.82
CA GLU A 189 -20.17 33.31 -2.72
C GLU A 189 -18.91 32.67 -3.32
N GLU A 190 -18.06 32.06 -2.48
CA GLU A 190 -16.79 31.47 -2.89
C GLU A 190 -16.45 30.24 -2.03
N ILE A 191 -16.01 29.14 -2.66
CA ILE A 191 -15.38 28.04 -1.92
C ILE A 191 -13.91 28.37 -1.70
N MET A 192 -13.51 28.39 -0.43
CA MET A 192 -12.18 28.83 -0.01
C MET A 192 -11.21 27.66 0.14
N TYR A 193 -11.67 26.54 0.72
CA TYR A 193 -10.84 25.39 1.05
C TYR A 193 -11.65 24.10 0.96
N CYS A 194 -11.01 23.02 0.49
CA CYS A 194 -11.56 21.68 0.49
C CYS A 194 -10.51 20.68 0.97
N ASN A 195 -10.80 20.01 2.07
CA ASN A 195 -10.10 18.79 2.44
C ASN A 195 -10.88 17.58 1.94
N ALA A 196 -10.20 16.68 1.24
CA ALA A 196 -10.77 15.42 0.78
C ALA A 196 -9.91 14.27 1.30
N MET A 197 -10.54 13.30 1.94
CA MET A 197 -9.89 12.11 2.50
C MET A 197 -10.68 10.86 2.12
N LEU A 198 -9.99 9.74 1.94
CA LEU A 198 -10.62 8.44 1.73
C LEU A 198 -10.58 7.65 3.03
N LYS A 199 -11.71 7.06 3.41
CA LYS A 199 -11.75 6.01 4.43
C LYS A 199 -11.20 4.70 3.84
N GLU A 200 -10.91 3.74 4.71
CA GLU A 200 -10.40 2.42 4.34
C GLU A 200 -11.19 1.80 3.16
N PRO A 201 -10.53 1.46 2.04
CA PRO A 201 -11.19 0.73 0.97
C PRO A 201 -11.44 -0.71 1.40
N ARG A 202 -12.65 -1.21 1.13
CA ARG A 202 -13.01 -2.61 1.31
C ARG A 202 -13.38 -3.20 -0.04
N ILE A 203 -12.95 -4.43 -0.28
CA ILE A 203 -13.33 -5.16 -1.49
C ILE A 203 -14.31 -6.25 -1.09
N SER A 204 -15.50 -6.21 -1.69
CA SER A 204 -16.54 -7.20 -1.48
C SER A 204 -16.25 -8.50 -2.25
N GLU A 205 -16.96 -9.59 -1.93
CA GLU A 205 -16.80 -10.89 -2.61
C GLU A 205 -17.03 -10.83 -4.13
N ASN A 206 -17.82 -9.87 -4.58
CA ASN A 206 -18.13 -9.57 -5.97
C ASN A 206 -17.20 -8.50 -6.57
N GLU A 207 -15.96 -8.41 -6.05
CA GLU A 207 -14.85 -7.63 -6.61
C GLU A 207 -15.14 -6.12 -6.71
N THR A 208 -16.04 -5.65 -5.86
CA THR A 208 -16.44 -4.25 -5.81
C THR A 208 -15.68 -3.57 -4.69
N LEU A 209 -14.84 -2.61 -5.05
CA LEU A 209 -14.23 -1.71 -4.09
C LEU A 209 -15.26 -0.71 -3.60
N GLU A 210 -15.35 -0.58 -2.28
CA GLU A 210 -16.19 0.37 -1.56
C GLU A 210 -15.32 1.19 -0.62
N SER A 211 -15.49 2.51 -0.63
CA SER A 211 -14.84 3.45 0.28
C SER A 211 -15.77 4.65 0.49
N ILE A 212 -15.38 5.56 1.36
CA ILE A 212 -16.09 6.82 1.61
C ILE A 212 -15.12 7.95 1.34
N LEU A 213 -15.51 8.87 0.45
CA LEU A 213 -14.87 10.17 0.25
C LEU A 213 -15.45 11.14 1.27
N ASP A 214 -14.65 11.49 2.25
CA ASP A 214 -14.95 12.45 3.31
C ASP A 214 -14.47 13.84 2.88
N LEU A 215 -15.40 14.79 2.79
CA LEU A 215 -15.18 16.16 2.35
C LEU A 215 -15.48 17.12 3.49
N ASN A 216 -14.51 17.99 3.78
CA ASN A 216 -14.67 19.14 4.66
C ASN A 216 -14.38 20.41 3.85
N ILE A 217 -15.39 21.27 3.70
CA ILE A 217 -15.37 22.42 2.81
C ILE A 217 -15.59 23.70 3.61
N LEU A 218 -14.71 24.68 3.42
CA LEU A 218 -14.89 26.04 3.89
C LEU A 218 -15.31 26.94 2.74
N TYR A 219 -16.32 27.76 2.98
CA TYR A 219 -16.82 28.72 1.99
C TYR A 219 -17.18 30.06 2.63
N ARG A 220 -17.13 31.11 1.82
CA ARG A 220 -17.60 32.44 2.17
C ARG A 220 -19.08 32.58 1.80
N PRO A 221 -19.94 33.02 2.74
CA PRO A 221 -21.34 33.27 2.45
C PRO A 221 -21.56 34.58 1.67
N GLU A 222 -22.62 34.63 0.88
CA GLU A 222 -23.01 35.84 0.15
C GLU A 222 -23.35 36.99 1.12
N ASN A 223 -22.81 38.18 0.84
CA ASN A 223 -23.02 39.42 1.61
C ASN A 223 -22.33 39.50 2.99
N ASP A 224 -21.41 38.58 3.32
CA ASP A 224 -20.55 38.72 4.51
C ASP A 224 -19.10 38.29 4.20
N SER A 225 -18.24 39.28 3.96
CA SER A 225 -16.82 39.09 3.63
C SER A 225 -15.96 38.62 4.81
N THR A 226 -16.51 38.64 6.02
CA THR A 226 -15.79 38.36 7.27
C THR A 226 -16.13 36.99 7.86
N GLN A 227 -17.27 36.41 7.46
CA GLN A 227 -17.68 35.08 7.89
C GLN A 227 -17.12 33.98 7.00
N ILE A 228 -16.90 32.82 7.62
CA ILE A 228 -16.51 31.59 6.96
C ILE A 228 -17.41 30.49 7.51
N GLU A 229 -18.04 29.75 6.61
CA GLU A 229 -18.90 28.63 6.95
C GLU A 229 -18.20 27.32 6.66
N ASN A 230 -18.47 26.33 7.51
CA ASN A 230 -17.99 24.97 7.37
C ASN A 230 -19.15 24.02 7.06
N VAL A 231 -18.95 23.13 6.09
CA VAL A 231 -19.85 22.01 5.78
C VAL A 231 -19.05 20.74 5.53
N HIS A 232 -19.61 19.62 5.98
CA HIS A 232 -19.02 18.29 5.87
C HIS A 232 -19.97 17.34 5.12
N PHE A 233 -19.41 16.54 4.23
CA PHE A 233 -20.14 15.57 3.42
C PHE A 233 -19.38 14.26 3.32
N GLU A 234 -20.12 13.15 3.33
CA GLU A 234 -19.60 11.81 3.06
C GLU A 234 -20.22 11.29 1.77
N LEU A 235 -19.37 10.94 0.80
CA LEU A 235 -19.78 10.41 -0.49
C LEU A 235 -19.35 8.94 -0.61
N PRO A 236 -20.27 7.99 -0.87
CA PRO A 236 -19.89 6.62 -1.12
C PRO A 236 -19.13 6.52 -2.44
N VAL A 237 -17.97 5.87 -2.43
CA VAL A 237 -17.16 5.56 -3.60
C VAL A 237 -17.29 4.08 -3.86
N SER A 238 -17.75 3.70 -5.05
CA SER A 238 -17.87 2.29 -5.44
C SER A 238 -17.39 2.06 -6.87
N LYS A 239 -16.59 1.01 -7.07
CA LYS A 239 -16.11 0.59 -8.39
C LYS A 239 -15.91 -0.91 -8.42
N ASN A 240 -16.52 -1.57 -9.41
CA ASN A 240 -16.15 -2.95 -9.72
C ASN A 240 -14.77 -2.94 -10.40
N LEU A 241 -13.85 -3.76 -9.88
CA LEU A 241 -12.48 -3.84 -10.38
C LEU A 241 -12.39 -4.62 -11.71
N GLU A 242 -13.46 -5.32 -12.11
CA GLU A 242 -13.56 -6.13 -13.35
C GLU A 242 -12.38 -7.12 -13.47
N VAL A 243 -12.18 -7.91 -12.42
CA VAL A 243 -11.04 -8.82 -12.33
C VAL A 243 -11.40 -10.15 -13.01
N ASP A 244 -10.76 -10.45 -14.14
CA ASP A 244 -11.00 -11.68 -14.90
C ASP A 244 -10.21 -12.91 -14.39
N LYS A 245 -9.60 -12.82 -13.21
CA LYS A 245 -8.72 -13.87 -12.63
C LYS A 245 -9.25 -14.35 -11.29
N TYR A 246 -9.13 -15.65 -11.02
CA TYR A 246 -9.43 -16.19 -9.70
C TYR A 246 -8.36 -15.75 -8.70
N TYR A 247 -8.78 -15.20 -7.56
CA TYR A 247 -7.90 -14.85 -6.45
C TYR A 247 -8.58 -15.23 -5.12
N THR A 248 -7.77 -15.38 -4.07
CA THR A 248 -8.23 -15.66 -2.70
C THR A 248 -8.12 -14.45 -1.79
N ASN A 249 -7.21 -13.52 -2.10
CA ASN A 249 -6.97 -12.32 -1.31
C ASN A 249 -6.61 -11.14 -2.20
N VAL A 250 -6.86 -9.92 -1.72
CA VAL A 250 -6.56 -8.68 -2.43
C VAL A 250 -6.01 -7.64 -1.46
N SER A 251 -4.91 -7.00 -1.85
CA SER A 251 -4.43 -5.79 -1.20
C SER A 251 -4.68 -4.62 -2.13
N ALA A 252 -5.49 -3.65 -1.70
CA ALA A 252 -5.79 -2.44 -2.48
C ALA A 252 -5.48 -1.18 -1.70
N ASN A 253 -4.89 -0.17 -2.33
CA ASN A 253 -4.76 1.17 -1.78
C ASN A 253 -5.41 2.19 -2.70
N SER A 254 -6.03 3.21 -2.10
CA SER A 254 -6.71 4.27 -2.84
C SER A 254 -6.06 5.62 -2.54
N GLU A 255 -5.81 6.41 -3.58
CA GLU A 255 -5.27 7.76 -3.48
C GLU A 255 -6.14 8.73 -4.29
N ILE A 256 -6.40 9.90 -3.73
CA ILE A 256 -7.09 10.98 -4.45
C ILE A 256 -6.09 11.62 -5.40
N LYS A 257 -6.35 11.51 -6.71
CA LYS A 257 -5.53 12.13 -7.77
C LYS A 257 -5.96 13.55 -8.06
N SER A 258 -7.23 13.90 -7.91
CA SER A 258 -7.66 15.30 -7.94
C SER A 258 -9.02 15.46 -7.29
N VAL A 259 -9.27 16.62 -6.72
CA VAL A 259 -10.59 17.03 -6.24
C VAL A 259 -10.83 18.48 -6.66
N ASN A 260 -11.94 18.73 -7.32
CA ASN A 260 -12.39 20.07 -7.71
C ASN A 260 -13.78 20.29 -7.14
N VAL A 261 -13.95 21.40 -6.42
CA VAL A 261 -15.24 21.80 -5.85
C VAL A 261 -15.61 23.19 -6.35
N LYS A 262 -16.86 23.37 -6.75
CA LYS A 262 -17.39 24.65 -7.26
C LYS A 262 -18.80 24.91 -6.73
N PRO A 263 -19.15 26.17 -6.43
CA PRO A 263 -20.54 26.54 -6.19
C PRO A 263 -21.41 26.17 -7.41
N ASP A 264 -22.63 25.73 -7.15
CA ASP A 264 -23.62 25.36 -8.17
C ASP A 264 -25.01 25.89 -7.78
N GLU A 265 -25.79 26.31 -8.77
CA GLU A 265 -27.12 26.88 -8.58
C GLU A 265 -28.15 25.78 -8.30
N ASP A 266 -29.06 25.98 -7.34
CA ASP A 266 -30.24 25.14 -7.16
C ASP A 266 -31.34 25.43 -8.21
N LEU A 267 -32.52 24.83 -8.03
CA LEU A 267 -33.66 25.02 -8.92
C LEU A 267 -34.21 26.46 -8.93
N ASP A 268 -33.93 27.24 -7.89
CA ASP A 268 -34.34 28.63 -7.73
C ASP A 268 -33.25 29.62 -8.22
N GLY A 269 -32.10 29.11 -8.69
CA GLY A 269 -30.98 29.90 -9.19
C GLY A 269 -30.05 30.44 -8.10
N LEU A 270 -30.15 29.92 -6.87
CA LEU A 270 -29.30 30.32 -5.75
C LEU A 270 -28.12 29.36 -5.61
N LEU A 271 -26.92 29.86 -5.29
CA LEU A 271 -25.71 29.05 -5.09
C LEU A 271 -25.75 28.29 -3.75
N THR A 272 -26.65 27.33 -3.64
CA THR A 272 -26.87 26.50 -2.44
C THR A 272 -26.45 25.04 -2.65
N ARG A 273 -25.77 24.75 -3.76
CA ARG A 273 -25.19 23.44 -4.04
C ARG A 273 -23.69 23.55 -4.28
N ILE A 274 -23.00 22.42 -4.11
CA ILE A 274 -21.58 22.27 -4.41
C ILE A 274 -21.44 21.14 -5.42
N ARG A 275 -20.90 21.45 -6.59
CA ARG A 275 -20.46 20.44 -7.55
C ARG A 275 -19.09 19.92 -7.14
N VAL A 276 -18.94 18.61 -7.04
CA VAL A 276 -17.68 17.91 -6.75
C VAL A 276 -17.30 17.05 -7.94
N ASP A 277 -16.13 17.31 -8.53
CA ASP A 277 -15.49 16.45 -9.52
C ASP A 277 -14.21 15.86 -8.89
N CYS A 278 -14.15 14.54 -8.67
CA CYS A 278 -13.05 13.87 -7.98
C CYS A 278 -12.53 12.69 -8.81
N GLU A 279 -11.20 12.57 -8.89
CA GLU A 279 -10.48 11.45 -9.51
C GLU A 279 -9.75 10.69 -8.41
N ILE A 280 -10.03 9.40 -8.28
CA ILE A 280 -9.41 8.49 -7.32
C ILE A 280 -8.73 7.38 -8.10
N CYS A 281 -7.52 7.02 -7.71
CA CYS A 281 -6.80 5.88 -8.26
C CYS A 281 -6.70 4.80 -7.20
N VAL A 282 -7.05 3.58 -7.58
CA VAL A 282 -6.90 2.37 -6.75
C VAL A 282 -5.77 1.55 -7.34
N GLU A 283 -4.70 1.35 -6.60
CA GLU A 283 -3.67 0.35 -6.91
C GLU A 283 -4.00 -0.94 -6.16
N TYR A 284 -4.04 -2.09 -6.86
CA TYR A 284 -4.37 -3.37 -6.26
C TYR A 284 -3.38 -4.47 -6.63
N ILE A 285 -3.24 -5.46 -5.75
CA ILE A 285 -2.50 -6.70 -5.96
C ILE A 285 -3.41 -7.86 -5.58
N LEU A 286 -3.56 -8.81 -6.50
CA LEU A 286 -4.39 -9.99 -6.34
C LEU A 286 -3.52 -11.22 -6.09
N TYR A 287 -3.90 -12.00 -5.10
CA TYR A 287 -3.16 -13.18 -4.68
C TYR A 287 -4.08 -14.41 -4.65
N SER A 288 -3.57 -15.53 -5.16
CA SER A 288 -4.14 -16.85 -4.91
C SER A 288 -3.24 -17.60 -3.92
N ARG A 289 -3.83 -18.13 -2.85
CA ARG A 289 -3.15 -19.03 -1.93
C ARG A 289 -3.38 -20.46 -2.41
N ASP A 290 -2.39 -20.96 -3.13
CA ASP A 290 -2.41 -22.31 -3.69
C ASP A 290 -1.54 -23.24 -2.86
N ASN A 291 -2.10 -24.39 -2.49
CA ASN A 291 -1.31 -25.51 -2.00
C ASN A 291 -0.76 -26.28 -3.22
N VAL A 292 0.51 -26.04 -3.55
CA VAL A 292 1.15 -26.69 -4.69
C VAL A 292 1.95 -27.91 -4.26
N ASN A 293 1.76 -29.01 -4.99
CA ASN A 293 2.53 -30.22 -4.78
C ASN A 293 3.75 -30.20 -5.71
N LEU A 294 4.94 -29.98 -5.15
CA LEU A 294 6.17 -29.80 -5.92
C LEU A 294 7.09 -31.00 -5.77
N VAL A 295 7.57 -31.54 -6.89
CA VAL A 295 8.57 -32.62 -6.88
C VAL A 295 9.85 -32.11 -6.26
N ASN A 296 10.36 -32.86 -5.29
CA ASN A 296 11.67 -32.60 -4.69
C ASN A 296 12.71 -33.69 -5.00
N ASP A 297 12.29 -34.91 -5.33
CA ASP A 297 13.19 -35.99 -5.72
C ASP A 297 12.50 -36.99 -6.66
N ALA A 298 13.28 -37.63 -7.53
CA ALA A 298 12.77 -38.66 -8.43
C ALA A 298 13.89 -39.58 -8.93
N TYR A 299 13.53 -40.82 -9.25
CA TYR A 299 14.42 -41.79 -9.89
C TYR A 299 13.63 -42.75 -10.80
N ALA A 300 14.32 -43.41 -11.73
CA ALA A 300 13.75 -44.46 -12.56
C ALA A 300 14.53 -45.77 -12.42
N LEU A 301 13.88 -46.88 -12.74
CA LEU A 301 14.53 -48.20 -12.75
C LEU A 301 15.35 -48.43 -14.02
N ASP A 302 14.85 -47.94 -15.16
CA ASP A 302 15.40 -48.22 -16.49
C ASP A 302 16.20 -47.04 -17.10
N TYR A 303 16.14 -45.85 -16.49
CA TYR A 303 16.84 -44.66 -16.95
C TYR A 303 17.65 -43.98 -15.84
N ASP A 304 18.82 -43.47 -16.21
CA ASP A 304 19.57 -42.50 -15.41
C ASP A 304 19.21 -41.09 -15.84
N PHE A 305 18.92 -40.22 -14.87
CA PHE A 305 18.67 -38.79 -15.09
C PHE A 305 18.99 -38.00 -13.82
N GLU A 306 19.15 -36.69 -13.97
CA GLU A 306 19.34 -35.74 -12.87
C GLU A 306 18.25 -34.68 -12.89
N LEU A 307 17.73 -34.34 -11.72
CA LEU A 307 16.84 -33.20 -11.56
C LEU A 307 17.63 -31.91 -11.52
N GLU A 308 17.23 -30.94 -12.33
CA GLU A 308 17.72 -29.57 -12.26
C GLU A 308 16.88 -28.82 -11.23
N LYS A 309 17.55 -28.22 -10.25
CA LYS A 309 16.92 -27.46 -9.17
C LYS A 309 17.41 -26.02 -9.17
N LYS A 310 16.52 -25.09 -8.88
CA LYS A 310 16.80 -23.65 -8.74
C LYS A 310 16.29 -23.17 -7.38
N PRO A 311 17.10 -22.46 -6.57
CA PRO A 311 16.61 -21.76 -5.40
C PRO A 311 15.73 -20.59 -5.83
N VAL A 312 14.56 -20.47 -5.19
CA VAL A 312 13.54 -19.47 -5.51
C VAL A 312 12.98 -18.92 -4.22
N VAL A 313 12.95 -17.59 -4.09
CA VAL A 313 12.27 -16.92 -2.98
C VAL A 313 10.79 -16.83 -3.31
N VAL A 314 9.96 -17.47 -2.48
CA VAL A 314 8.51 -17.48 -2.60
C VAL A 314 7.87 -16.77 -1.41
N SER A 315 6.67 -16.24 -1.61
CA SER A 315 5.87 -15.73 -0.51
C SER A 315 5.01 -16.86 0.04
N VAL A 316 5.13 -17.15 1.34
CA VAL A 316 4.41 -18.24 2.01
C VAL A 316 3.27 -17.72 2.89
N ASP A 317 3.24 -16.41 3.13
CA ASP A 317 2.19 -15.71 3.87
C ASP A 317 2.05 -14.29 3.32
N GLU A 318 0.82 -13.92 2.93
CA GLU A 318 0.44 -12.59 2.44
C GLU A 318 -0.88 -12.19 3.08
N GLN A 319 -0.86 -11.17 3.93
CA GLN A 319 -2.05 -10.71 4.64
C GLN A 319 -1.94 -9.26 5.08
N ASP A 320 -3.10 -8.66 5.35
CA ASP A 320 -3.20 -7.35 5.97
C ASP A 320 -3.44 -7.50 7.48
N ILE A 321 -2.70 -6.73 8.26
CA ILE A 321 -2.97 -6.52 9.68
C ILE A 321 -3.50 -5.10 9.85
N THR A 322 -4.63 -4.98 10.54
CA THR A 322 -5.24 -3.69 10.82
C THR A 322 -5.42 -3.48 12.32
N GLU A 323 -5.05 -2.30 12.81
CA GLU A 323 -5.29 -1.88 14.19
C GLU A 323 -5.79 -0.44 14.23
N ASN A 324 -6.79 -0.18 15.07
CA ASN A 324 -7.27 1.18 15.34
C ASN A 324 -6.62 1.67 16.62
N ILE A 325 -5.98 2.84 16.54
CA ILE A 325 -5.42 3.54 17.69
C ILE A 325 -6.11 4.88 17.88
N GLN A 326 -5.95 5.45 19.06
CA GLN A 326 -6.46 6.77 19.38
C GLN A 326 -5.33 7.68 19.82
N VAL A 327 -5.14 8.77 19.08
CA VAL A 327 -4.14 9.80 19.37
C VAL A 327 -4.86 10.99 19.97
N ASN A 328 -4.45 11.40 21.17
CA ASN A 328 -4.99 12.56 21.87
C ASN A 328 -3.87 13.59 22.06
N ALA A 329 -4.16 14.87 21.81
CA ALA A 329 -3.20 15.94 22.04
C ALA A 329 -3.90 17.25 22.41
N ASN A 330 -3.18 18.09 23.14
CA ASN A 330 -3.60 19.46 23.43
C ASN A 330 -2.73 20.39 22.60
N LEU A 331 -3.37 21.18 21.73
CA LEU A 331 -2.74 22.08 20.80
C LEU A 331 -2.78 23.50 21.36
N PRO A 332 -1.63 24.11 21.68
CA PRO A 332 -1.59 25.52 22.05
C PRO A 332 -1.88 26.39 20.81
N LEU A 333 -2.78 27.36 20.95
CA LEU A 333 -3.15 28.30 19.89
C LEU A 333 -2.70 29.71 20.25
N ASP A 334 -2.18 30.46 19.27
CA ASP A 334 -1.80 31.86 19.46
C ASP A 334 -3.01 32.78 19.34
N CYS A 335 -3.63 33.08 20.47
CA CYS A 335 -4.78 33.98 20.52
C CYS A 335 -4.41 35.48 20.54
N GLY A 336 -3.11 35.84 20.46
CA GLY A 336 -2.67 37.23 20.40
C GLY A 336 -3.07 38.11 21.60
N GLY A 337 -3.33 37.49 22.75
CA GLY A 337 -3.77 38.16 23.98
C GLY A 337 -5.30 38.21 24.19
N ASP A 338 -6.08 37.76 23.22
CA ASP A 338 -7.52 37.53 23.36
C ASP A 338 -7.82 36.08 23.81
N THR A 339 -9.09 35.78 24.08
CA THR A 339 -9.60 34.43 24.37
C THR A 339 -9.96 33.69 23.09
N LEU A 340 -9.69 32.38 23.05
CA LEU A 340 -10.25 31.45 22.08
C LEU A 340 -11.76 31.33 22.30
N GLU A 341 -12.55 31.73 21.31
CA GLU A 341 -14.02 31.72 21.42
C GLU A 341 -14.64 30.54 20.66
N ASP A 342 -14.16 30.26 19.44
CA ASP A 342 -14.75 29.22 18.59
C ASP A 342 -13.74 28.63 17.59
N ILE A 343 -14.07 27.46 17.08
CA ILE A 343 -13.29 26.72 16.08
C ILE A 343 -14.07 26.65 14.78
N VAL A 344 -13.54 27.28 13.73
CA VAL A 344 -14.15 27.30 12.40
C VAL A 344 -13.82 26.01 11.64
N ASN A 345 -12.59 25.50 11.77
CA ASN A 345 -12.17 24.29 11.11
C ASN A 345 -11.07 23.56 11.87
N VAL A 346 -11.13 22.23 11.86
CA VAL A 346 -10.01 21.35 12.17
C VAL A 346 -9.91 20.32 11.06
N CYS A 347 -8.73 20.22 10.46
CA CYS A 347 -8.39 19.19 9.50
C CYS A 347 -7.14 18.45 10.00
N VAL A 348 -7.17 17.11 9.94
CA VAL A 348 -6.10 16.26 10.45
C VAL A 348 -5.66 15.28 9.37
N LYS A 349 -4.41 15.37 8.92
CA LYS A 349 -3.82 14.48 7.93
C LYS A 349 -2.80 13.54 8.55
N PRO A 350 -2.89 12.22 8.34
CA PRO A 350 -1.87 11.31 8.81
C PRO A 350 -0.68 11.30 7.86
N ARG A 351 0.52 11.20 8.43
CA ARG A 351 1.78 11.06 7.72
C ARG A 351 2.63 9.98 8.36
N LEU A 352 3.05 9.00 7.57
CA LEU A 352 3.97 7.97 8.01
C LEU A 352 5.40 8.50 7.98
N LEU A 353 6.09 8.51 9.13
CA LEU A 353 7.49 8.92 9.21
C LEU A 353 8.42 7.73 8.96
N SER A 354 8.16 6.62 9.65
CA SER A 354 8.91 5.36 9.48
C SER A 354 8.06 4.15 9.89
N ALA A 355 8.37 2.99 9.30
CA ALA A 355 7.86 1.69 9.71
C ALA A 355 9.03 0.69 9.72
N GLU A 356 9.53 0.35 10.90
CA GLU A 356 10.72 -0.49 11.06
C GLU A 356 10.33 -1.85 11.63
N ASN A 357 10.75 -2.93 10.96
CA ASN A 357 10.53 -4.29 11.43
C ASN A 357 11.78 -4.79 12.17
N ASP A 358 11.65 -5.07 13.46
CA ASP A 358 12.73 -5.61 14.31
C ASP A 358 12.66 -7.15 14.49
N GLY A 359 11.76 -7.81 13.75
CA GLY A 359 11.46 -9.23 13.82
C GLY A 359 10.38 -9.57 14.85
N THR A 360 10.21 -8.79 15.92
CA THR A 360 9.19 -9.06 16.95
C THR A 360 7.94 -8.19 16.81
N GLY A 361 8.00 -7.16 15.97
CA GLY A 361 6.88 -6.29 15.62
C GLY A 361 7.31 -5.25 14.59
N ILE A 362 6.34 -4.46 14.13
CA ILE A 362 6.59 -3.28 13.30
C ILE A 362 6.46 -2.04 14.19
N GLU A 363 7.54 -1.30 14.39
CA GLU A 363 7.56 -0.02 15.07
C GLU A 363 7.20 1.10 14.09
N ILE A 364 6.06 1.72 14.33
CA ILE A 364 5.44 2.71 13.44
C ILE A 364 5.56 4.07 14.11
N ASN A 365 6.28 4.98 13.45
CA ASN A 365 6.32 6.39 13.83
C ASN A 365 5.46 7.19 12.85
N GLY A 366 4.43 7.84 13.37
CA GLY A 366 3.50 8.65 12.59
C GLY A 366 3.45 10.09 13.10
N CYS A 367 2.96 10.97 12.23
CA CYS A 367 2.64 12.35 12.53
C CYS A 367 1.21 12.63 12.09
N LEU A 368 0.48 13.42 12.87
CA LEU A 368 -0.76 14.05 12.45
C LEU A 368 -0.47 15.51 12.16
N ASP A 369 -0.57 15.90 10.90
CA ASP A 369 -0.45 17.28 10.47
C ASP A 369 -1.84 17.93 10.65
N VAL A 370 -1.95 18.88 11.57
CA VAL A 370 -3.20 19.50 12.00
C VAL A 370 -3.28 20.93 11.49
N PHE A 371 -4.34 21.21 10.75
CA PHE A 371 -4.72 22.54 10.28
C PHE A 371 -5.90 23.02 11.13
N VAL A 372 -5.76 24.18 11.78
CA VAL A 372 -6.83 24.78 12.60
C VAL A 372 -7.11 26.20 12.13
N LEU A 373 -8.39 26.52 11.95
CA LEU A 373 -8.88 27.88 11.76
C LEU A 373 -9.82 28.23 12.92
N TYR A 374 -9.58 29.33 13.62
CA TYR A 374 -10.24 29.64 14.89
C TYR A 374 -10.49 31.13 15.09
N GLY A 375 -11.56 31.44 15.83
CA GLY A 375 -11.97 32.80 16.18
C GLY A 375 -11.47 33.21 17.57
N THR A 376 -11.00 34.44 17.68
CA THR A 376 -10.48 35.02 18.93
C THR A 376 -11.13 36.36 19.24
N GLY A 377 -11.34 36.61 20.54
CA GLY A 377 -12.02 37.77 21.08
C GLY A 377 -13.53 37.74 20.87
N LEU A 378 -14.26 38.51 21.68
CA LEU A 378 -15.73 38.59 21.67
C LEU A 378 -16.31 38.63 20.25
N ASP A 379 -17.31 37.79 20.01
CA ASP A 379 -18.01 37.62 18.73
C ASP A 379 -17.12 37.19 17.55
N MET A 380 -16.05 36.42 17.80
CA MET A 380 -15.08 35.95 16.78
C MET A 380 -14.45 37.08 15.96
N ARG A 381 -14.20 38.23 16.58
CA ARG A 381 -13.71 39.44 15.89
C ARG A 381 -12.44 39.20 15.07
N ILE A 382 -11.55 38.32 15.51
CA ILE A 382 -10.28 38.05 14.83
C ILE A 382 -10.16 36.56 14.50
N LEU A 383 -10.22 36.23 13.21
CA LEU A 383 -9.94 34.88 12.70
C LEU A 383 -8.44 34.64 12.56
N ARG A 384 -7.96 33.50 13.06
CA ARG A 384 -6.56 33.06 13.05
C ARG A 384 -6.45 31.65 12.51
N GLY A 385 -5.24 31.28 12.09
CA GLY A 385 -4.92 29.94 11.65
C GLY A 385 -3.67 29.40 12.35
N ALA A 386 -3.52 28.09 12.35
CA ALA A 386 -2.31 27.41 12.82
C ALA A 386 -2.11 26.09 12.08
N ASN A 387 -0.86 25.81 11.71
CA ASN A 387 -0.39 24.49 11.32
C ASN A 387 0.40 23.89 12.49
N GLN A 388 -0.01 22.71 12.97
CA GLN A 388 0.63 21.99 14.07
C GLN A 388 0.90 20.54 13.71
N GLU A 389 1.79 19.89 14.45
CA GLU A 389 2.17 18.50 14.25
C GLU A 389 2.02 17.74 15.56
N VAL A 390 1.38 16.57 15.52
CA VAL A 390 1.24 15.66 16.66
C VAL A 390 1.87 14.31 16.30
N GLN A 391 3.03 14.04 16.90
CA GLN A 391 3.74 12.78 16.69
C GLN A 391 3.17 11.68 17.59
N PHE A 392 3.17 10.45 17.07
CA PHE A 392 2.80 9.26 17.82
C PHE A 392 3.65 8.06 17.40
N THR A 393 3.77 7.10 18.30
CA THR A 393 4.43 5.82 18.04
C THR A 393 3.49 4.69 18.41
N HIS A 394 3.44 3.66 17.58
CA HIS A 394 2.69 2.44 17.85
C HIS A 394 3.48 1.21 17.42
N ARG A 395 3.23 0.08 18.07
CA ARG A 395 3.89 -1.19 17.75
C ARG A 395 2.86 -2.22 17.34
N LEU A 396 2.93 -2.63 16.08
CA LEU A 396 2.09 -3.70 15.52
C LEU A 396 2.73 -5.07 15.79
N ALA A 397 1.97 -6.02 16.32
CA ALA A 397 2.45 -7.38 16.52
C ALA A 397 2.49 -8.15 15.19
N LEU A 398 3.56 -8.92 14.96
CA LEU A 398 3.65 -9.84 13.82
C LEU A 398 3.00 -11.19 14.16
N PRO A 399 2.47 -11.92 13.16
CA PRO A 399 1.84 -13.24 13.38
C PRO A 399 2.86 -14.27 13.89
N GLU A 400 4.09 -14.22 13.38
CA GLU A 400 5.20 -15.07 13.77
C GLU A 400 6.41 -14.22 14.15
N ALA A 401 6.88 -14.36 15.39
CA ALA A 401 8.03 -13.62 15.88
C ALA A 401 9.34 -14.11 15.23
N ASN A 402 10.19 -13.16 14.84
CA ASN A 402 11.48 -13.30 14.16
C ASN A 402 11.41 -13.85 12.72
N ALA A 403 10.22 -13.97 12.14
CA ALA A 403 10.08 -14.23 10.72
C ALA A 403 10.46 -12.99 9.90
N ALA A 404 11.07 -13.22 8.74
CA ALA A 404 11.45 -12.16 7.80
C ALA A 404 10.23 -11.67 7.03
N TYR A 405 9.48 -10.75 7.63
CA TYR A 405 8.34 -10.08 7.01
C TYR A 405 8.78 -8.78 6.32
N ASN A 406 8.46 -8.67 5.03
CA ASN A 406 8.36 -7.35 4.39
C ASN A 406 7.04 -6.70 4.79
N ASN A 407 7.01 -5.37 4.85
CA ASN A 407 5.79 -4.64 5.17
C ASN A 407 5.58 -3.39 4.29
N ASP A 408 4.32 -3.02 4.10
CA ASP A 408 3.88 -1.73 3.57
C ASP A 408 2.81 -1.16 4.50
N VAL A 409 3.11 -0.03 5.16
CA VAL A 409 2.23 0.57 6.17
C VAL A 409 1.52 1.79 5.62
N GLN A 410 0.23 1.90 5.92
CA GLN A 410 -0.63 3.03 5.62
C GLN A 410 -1.33 3.50 6.90
N LEU A 411 -1.52 4.81 6.98
CA LEU A 411 -2.21 5.48 8.06
C LEU A 411 -3.46 6.17 7.50
N ILE A 412 -4.62 5.92 8.10
CA ILE A 412 -5.90 6.45 7.65
C ILE A 412 -6.59 7.08 8.85
N VAL A 413 -7.06 8.33 8.72
CA VAL A 413 -7.87 8.98 9.77
C VAL A 413 -9.33 8.57 9.57
N ASN A 414 -9.86 7.80 10.53
CA ASN A 414 -11.25 7.37 10.52
C ASN A 414 -12.16 8.46 11.05
N ASN A 415 -11.77 9.10 12.15
CA ASN A 415 -12.55 10.16 12.77
C ASN A 415 -11.63 11.14 13.51
N SER A 416 -12.07 12.39 13.62
CA SER A 416 -11.40 13.40 14.42
C SER A 416 -12.45 14.25 15.14
N SER A 417 -12.23 14.49 16.43
CA SER A 417 -13.05 15.35 17.27
C SER A 417 -12.16 16.33 18.02
N PHE A 418 -12.75 17.44 18.46
CA PHE A 418 -12.04 18.49 19.17
C PHE A 418 -12.92 19.14 20.24
N ASP A 419 -12.28 19.70 21.25
CA ASP A 419 -12.92 20.42 22.35
C ASP A 419 -12.03 21.60 22.79
N ILE A 420 -12.61 22.78 22.98
CA ILE A 420 -11.89 23.93 23.56
C ILE A 420 -11.64 23.63 25.05
N LEU A 421 -10.37 23.52 25.44
CA LEU A 421 -9.98 23.16 26.81
C LEU A 421 -9.77 24.37 27.71
N SER A 422 -9.29 25.47 27.13
CA SER A 422 -9.03 26.74 27.81
C SER A 422 -8.99 27.89 26.81
N ASP A 423 -8.72 29.10 27.31
CA ASP A 423 -8.64 30.34 26.53
C ASP A 423 -7.61 30.31 25.38
N ASN A 424 -6.70 29.32 25.33
CA ASN A 424 -5.70 29.19 24.28
C ASN A 424 -5.28 27.74 23.96
N GLU A 425 -6.06 26.74 24.37
CA GLU A 425 -5.75 25.32 24.11
C GLU A 425 -6.94 24.59 23.49
N LEU A 426 -6.67 23.88 22.39
CA LEU A 426 -7.61 23.00 21.71
C LEU A 426 -7.23 21.53 21.97
N GLY A 427 -8.11 20.77 22.57
CA GLY A 427 -7.97 19.32 22.68
C GLY A 427 -8.40 18.67 21.38
N ILE A 428 -7.58 17.76 20.84
CA ILE A 428 -7.95 16.92 19.71
C ILE A 428 -7.92 15.44 20.10
N LYS A 429 -8.81 14.68 19.49
CA LYS A 429 -8.91 13.23 19.62
C LYS A 429 -9.14 12.63 18.25
N VAL A 430 -8.20 11.82 17.79
CA VAL A 430 -8.15 11.31 16.42
C VAL A 430 -8.05 9.79 16.45
N ASP A 431 -8.99 9.13 15.77
CA ASP A 431 -8.99 7.69 15.58
C ASP A 431 -8.23 7.38 14.28
N VAL A 432 -7.07 6.74 14.40
CA VAL A 432 -6.17 6.41 13.29
C VAL A 432 -6.21 4.90 13.07
N LEU A 433 -6.58 4.49 11.86
CA LEU A 433 -6.41 3.13 11.40
C LEU A 433 -5.00 2.96 10.84
N ILE A 434 -4.28 2.02 11.42
CA ILE A 434 -3.01 1.52 10.90
C ILE A 434 -3.33 0.26 10.09
N ARG A 435 -2.94 0.26 8.82
CA ARG A 435 -3.01 -0.92 7.95
C ARG A 435 -1.61 -1.28 7.49
N ALA A 436 -1.16 -2.48 7.81
CA ALA A 436 0.12 -3.02 7.38
C ALA A 436 -0.11 -4.25 6.51
N HIS A 437 0.27 -4.17 5.24
CA HIS A 437 0.35 -5.33 4.37
C HIS A 437 1.68 -6.05 4.64
N ILE A 438 1.64 -7.33 5.04
CA ILE A 438 2.82 -8.11 5.40
C ILE A 438 3.01 -9.33 4.50
N SER A 439 4.27 -9.59 4.15
CA SER A 439 4.68 -10.66 3.24
C SER A 439 5.83 -11.46 3.86
N LYS A 440 5.61 -12.74 4.19
CA LYS A 440 6.66 -13.65 4.67
C LYS A 440 7.30 -14.36 3.48
N LYS A 441 8.62 -14.23 3.36
CA LYS A 441 9.38 -14.85 2.26
C LYS A 441 10.25 -16.00 2.74
N GLU A 442 10.27 -17.07 1.96
CA GLU A 442 11.12 -18.25 2.19
C GLU A 442 11.82 -18.66 0.90
N GLU A 443 13.06 -19.15 1.00
CA GLU A 443 13.78 -19.72 -0.14
C GLU A 443 13.49 -21.21 -0.22
N ILE A 444 12.89 -21.65 -1.32
CA ILE A 444 12.63 -23.06 -1.61
C ILE A 444 13.40 -23.52 -2.85
N SER A 445 13.77 -24.80 -2.87
CA SER A 445 14.48 -25.39 -4.01
C SER A 445 13.50 -26.05 -4.97
N ILE A 446 13.18 -25.38 -6.08
CA ILE A 446 12.20 -25.84 -7.08
C ILE A 446 12.90 -26.69 -8.16
N VAL A 447 12.34 -27.85 -8.48
CA VAL A 447 12.76 -28.64 -9.65
C VAL A 447 12.25 -27.97 -10.92
N THR A 448 13.14 -27.57 -11.83
CA THR A 448 12.80 -26.84 -13.06
C THR A 448 13.05 -27.65 -14.32
N GLY A 449 13.70 -28.82 -14.22
CA GLY A 449 14.07 -29.62 -15.38
C GLY A 449 14.57 -31.02 -15.02
N VAL A 450 14.68 -31.85 -16.05
CA VAL A 450 15.33 -33.16 -16.01
C VAL A 450 16.40 -33.16 -17.10
N LYS A 451 17.62 -33.58 -16.76
CA LYS A 451 18.74 -33.68 -17.70
C LYS A 451 19.41 -35.05 -17.66
N GLY A 452 20.22 -35.31 -18.67
CA GLY A 452 21.11 -36.48 -18.68
C GLY A 452 20.39 -37.82 -18.86
N ILE A 453 19.15 -37.82 -19.39
CA ILE A 453 18.33 -39.02 -19.57
C ILE A 453 19.07 -40.03 -20.45
N LYS A 454 19.44 -41.18 -19.88
CA LYS A 454 20.11 -42.26 -20.59
C LYS A 454 19.53 -43.60 -20.16
N PRO A 455 19.25 -44.52 -21.11
CA PRO A 455 18.91 -45.89 -20.77
C PRO A 455 20.04 -46.52 -19.97
N ILE A 456 19.70 -47.25 -18.93
CA ILE A 456 20.65 -48.03 -18.16
C ILE A 456 20.88 -49.36 -18.89
N ASP A 457 22.14 -49.77 -18.99
CA ASP A 457 22.47 -51.13 -19.38
C ASP A 457 21.97 -52.10 -18.29
N LYS A 458 21.01 -52.96 -18.65
CA LYS A 458 20.50 -54.01 -17.76
C LYS A 458 21.63 -54.97 -17.40
N LYS A 459 22.29 -54.73 -16.26
CA LYS A 459 23.16 -55.72 -15.63
C LYS A 459 22.27 -56.80 -15.01
N GLU A 460 22.70 -58.06 -15.11
CA GLU A 460 22.06 -59.14 -14.35
C GLU A 460 22.15 -58.81 -12.86
N ASN A 461 21.03 -58.45 -12.26
CA ASN A 461 20.96 -58.30 -10.81
C ASN A 461 21.14 -59.69 -10.18
N PRO A 462 21.91 -59.80 -9.08
CA PRO A 462 22.04 -61.06 -8.38
C PRO A 462 20.65 -61.53 -7.89
N PRO A 463 20.38 -62.85 -7.80
CA PRO A 463 19.06 -63.36 -7.41
C PRO A 463 18.60 -62.87 -6.03
N ILE A 464 19.55 -62.59 -5.13
CA ILE A 464 19.31 -62.03 -3.81
C ILE A 464 20.46 -61.06 -3.50
N LEU A 465 20.12 -59.82 -3.15
CA LEU A 465 21.03 -58.86 -2.54
C LEU A 465 20.63 -58.64 -1.07
N ILE A 466 21.61 -58.62 -0.16
CA ILE A 466 21.39 -58.30 1.26
C ILE A 466 22.08 -56.98 1.54
N TYR A 467 21.31 -55.94 1.85
CA TYR A 467 21.79 -54.64 2.29
C TYR A 467 21.73 -54.52 3.81
N TYR A 468 22.75 -53.92 4.41
CA TYR A 468 22.78 -53.56 5.82
C TYR A 468 22.61 -52.05 5.92
N THR A 469 21.47 -51.62 6.46
CA THR A 469 21.08 -50.21 6.58
C THR A 469 22.09 -49.43 7.40
N GLN A 470 22.35 -48.20 6.98
CA GLN A 470 23.18 -47.24 7.70
C GLN A 470 22.30 -46.26 8.47
N ASP A 471 22.92 -45.50 9.37
CA ASP A 471 22.22 -44.43 10.07
C ASP A 471 21.70 -43.38 9.07
N GLY A 472 20.41 -43.04 9.17
CA GLY A 472 19.72 -42.12 8.26
C GLY A 472 19.26 -42.70 6.91
N ASP A 473 19.44 -44.00 6.65
CA ASP A 473 18.83 -44.63 5.47
C ASP A 473 17.30 -44.63 5.59
N THR A 474 16.64 -44.36 4.47
CA THR A 474 15.18 -44.47 4.33
C THR A 474 14.84 -45.53 3.30
N LEU A 475 13.61 -46.05 3.33
CA LEU A 475 13.12 -46.93 2.26
C LEU A 475 13.31 -46.27 0.88
N TRP A 476 13.11 -44.95 0.79
CA TRP A 476 13.36 -44.15 -0.41
C TRP A 476 14.84 -44.14 -0.83
N SER A 477 15.77 -43.86 0.10
CA SER A 477 17.20 -43.82 -0.23
C SER A 477 17.70 -45.18 -0.72
N ILE A 478 17.22 -46.27 -0.11
CA ILE A 478 17.55 -47.65 -0.49
C ILE A 478 16.95 -47.99 -1.86
N ALA A 479 15.66 -47.70 -2.06
CA ALA A 479 14.96 -47.97 -3.31
C ALA A 479 15.61 -47.25 -4.50
N ARG A 480 15.96 -45.98 -4.31
CA ARG A 480 16.70 -45.18 -5.29
C ARG A 480 18.10 -45.74 -5.56
N LYS A 481 18.86 -46.10 -4.51
CA LYS A 481 20.22 -46.62 -4.62
C LYS A 481 20.29 -47.94 -5.37
N TYR A 482 19.33 -48.82 -5.13
CA TYR A 482 19.29 -50.15 -5.72
C TYR A 482 18.35 -50.28 -6.92
N ARG A 483 17.71 -49.18 -7.32
CA ARG A 483 16.77 -49.13 -8.45
C ARG A 483 15.72 -50.23 -8.34
N VAL A 484 14.98 -50.18 -7.24
CA VAL A 484 13.78 -50.99 -7.00
C VAL A 484 12.65 -50.07 -6.55
N SER A 485 11.41 -50.53 -6.56
CA SER A 485 10.30 -49.79 -5.94
C SER A 485 10.32 -49.96 -4.42
N ILE A 486 9.83 -48.97 -3.68
CA ILE A 486 9.62 -49.11 -2.23
C ILE A 486 8.69 -50.30 -1.94
N GLN A 487 7.63 -50.47 -2.74
CA GLN A 487 6.72 -51.61 -2.61
C GLN A 487 7.46 -52.96 -2.68
N ARG A 488 8.41 -53.11 -3.60
CA ARG A 488 9.22 -54.34 -3.70
C ARG A 488 10.05 -54.57 -2.44
N ILE A 489 10.68 -53.52 -1.90
CA ILE A 489 11.42 -53.63 -0.63
C ILE A 489 10.48 -54.07 0.49
N MET A 490 9.29 -53.47 0.57
CA MET A 490 8.31 -53.82 1.60
C MET A 490 7.85 -55.27 1.47
N ASP A 491 7.53 -55.73 0.27
CA ASP A 491 7.07 -57.09 -0.01
C ASP A 491 8.15 -58.13 0.33
N ASP A 492 9.40 -57.89 -0.08
CA ASP A 492 10.54 -58.79 0.14
C ASP A 492 10.92 -58.91 1.63
N ASN A 493 10.59 -57.90 2.44
CA ASN A 493 11.01 -57.79 3.85
C ASN A 493 9.86 -57.83 4.86
N ALA A 494 8.61 -57.99 4.40
CA ALA A 494 7.40 -57.89 5.22
C ALA A 494 7.36 -56.60 6.06
N MET A 495 7.71 -55.47 5.45
CA MET A 495 7.71 -54.15 6.07
C MET A 495 6.49 -53.32 5.65
N THR A 496 6.25 -52.22 6.36
CA THR A 496 5.23 -51.22 6.03
C THR A 496 5.88 -49.85 5.83
N GLU A 497 5.25 -48.99 5.03
CA GLU A 497 5.81 -47.69 4.64
C GLU A 497 6.02 -46.73 5.82
N GLU A 498 5.28 -46.92 6.92
CA GLU A 498 5.38 -46.14 8.15
C GLU A 498 6.64 -46.42 8.98
N ILE A 499 7.38 -47.50 8.67
CA ILE A 499 8.52 -47.96 9.48
C ILE A 499 9.80 -47.80 8.65
N GLU A 500 10.59 -46.79 9.00
CA GLU A 500 11.94 -46.63 8.44
C GLU A 500 12.90 -47.68 9.04
N PRO A 501 13.88 -48.15 8.26
CA PRO A 501 14.79 -49.19 8.71
C PRO A 501 15.76 -48.69 9.79
N GLU A 502 15.97 -49.50 10.84
CA GLU A 502 16.95 -49.19 11.89
C GLU A 502 18.38 -49.43 11.38
N ALA A 503 19.37 -48.70 11.91
CA ALA A 503 20.77 -48.91 11.54
C ALA A 503 21.23 -50.36 11.83
N GLY A 504 21.82 -51.01 10.83
CA GLY A 504 22.29 -52.40 10.90
C GLY A 504 21.22 -53.47 10.59
N GLN A 505 19.98 -53.07 10.33
CA GLN A 505 18.91 -53.94 9.86
C GLN A 505 19.26 -54.55 8.50
N LYS A 506 18.88 -55.82 8.31
CA LYS A 506 19.05 -56.53 7.04
C LYS A 506 17.84 -56.28 6.15
N ILE A 507 18.10 -55.78 4.94
CA ILE A 507 17.12 -55.59 3.88
C ILE A 507 17.46 -56.54 2.72
N PHE A 508 16.53 -57.42 2.39
CA PHE A 508 16.59 -58.35 1.27
C PHE A 508 16.00 -57.69 0.02
N LEU A 509 16.72 -57.73 -1.09
CA LEU A 509 16.21 -57.36 -2.41
C LEU A 509 16.27 -58.61 -3.29
N ILE A 510 15.12 -59.20 -3.58
CA ILE A 510 15.00 -60.46 -4.33
C ILE A 510 14.82 -60.09 -5.81
N GLY A 511 15.62 -60.69 -6.70
CA GLY A 511 15.79 -60.34 -8.12
C GLY A 511 14.62 -60.67 -9.03
#